data_AF-A0A6V7JWF5-F1
#
_entry.id   AF-A0A6V7JWF5-F1
#
_cell.length_a   1.000
_cell.length_b   1.000
_cell.length_c   1.000
_cell.angle_alpha   90.00
_cell.angle_beta   90.00
_cell.angle_gamma   90.00
#
_symmetry.space_group_name_H-M   'P 1'
#
loop_
_entity.id
_entity.type
_entity.pdbx_description
1 polymer ?
#
loop_
_entity_poly.entity_id
_entity_poly.type
_entity_poly.pdbx_seq_one_letter_code
_entity_poly.pdbx_strand_id
1 'polypeptide(L)'
;YGPLDAIQEAMGVMGPWQIIITIALSLVNFPVAWHQLSIVFLAPPTNFTCIDPLPINNATMRYDSQCYVNSTLKIGNNETDTFGDVECSKFEYDTSVFKSSIITE
;
A
#
# COMPACT_ATOMS: atom_id res chain seq x y z
N TYR A 1 -45.29 20.91 12.54
CA TYR A 1 -44.05 21.60 12.12
C TYR A 1 -43.45 22.24 13.34
N GLY A 2 -42.30 21.74 13.79
CA GLY A 2 -41.57 22.31 14.93
C GLY A 2 -40.85 23.61 14.53
N PRO A 3 -40.42 24.43 15.50
CA PRO A 3 -39.66 25.64 15.22
C PRO A 3 -38.34 25.29 14.51
N LEU A 4 -37.97 26.10 13.52
CA LEU A 4 -36.71 25.95 12.79
C LEU A 4 -35.54 26.27 13.74
N ASP A 5 -34.48 25.49 13.64
CA ASP A 5 -33.30 25.66 14.48
C ASP A 5 -32.53 26.92 14.05
N ALA A 6 -31.90 27.64 14.99
CA ALA A 6 -31.25 28.92 14.69
C ALA A 6 -30.14 28.80 13.63
N ILE A 7 -29.52 27.62 13.56
CA ILE A 7 -28.54 27.27 12.52
C ILE A 7 -29.21 27.23 11.15
N GLN A 8 -30.42 26.65 11.07
CA GLN A 8 -31.20 26.51 9.84
C GLN A 8 -31.74 27.85 9.33
N GLU A 9 -31.94 28.83 10.21
CA GLU A 9 -32.29 30.21 9.86
C GLU A 9 -31.08 31.02 9.37
N ALA A 10 -29.90 30.78 9.97
CA ALA A 10 -28.65 31.47 9.61
C ALA A 10 -28.08 30.99 8.27
N MET A 11 -28.26 29.70 7.94
CA MET A 11 -28.02 29.16 6.61
C MET A 11 -29.22 29.53 5.72
N GLY A 12 -29.21 30.72 5.14
CA GLY A 12 -30.30 31.18 4.28
C GLY A 12 -30.70 30.20 3.15
N VAL A 13 -31.78 30.53 2.44
CA VAL A 13 -32.37 29.66 1.41
C VAL A 13 -31.36 29.30 0.32
N MET A 14 -31.23 27.99 0.03
CA MET A 14 -30.34 27.50 -1.02
C MET A 14 -30.90 27.87 -2.40
N GLY A 15 -30.34 28.91 -3.00
CA GLY A 15 -30.79 29.46 -4.27
C GLY A 15 -30.14 28.79 -5.49
N PRO A 16 -30.72 28.95 -6.70
CA PRO A 16 -30.17 28.39 -7.94
C PRO A 16 -28.73 28.88 -8.24
N TRP A 17 -28.39 30.08 -7.78
CA TRP A 17 -27.04 30.62 -7.92
C TRP A 17 -26.00 29.86 -7.10
N GLN A 18 -26.35 29.42 -5.89
CA GLN A 18 -25.46 28.62 -5.04
C GLN A 18 -25.21 27.22 -5.64
N ILE A 19 -26.20 26.65 -6.33
CA ILE A 19 -26.04 25.37 -7.05
C ILE A 19 -25.02 25.51 -8.18
N ILE A 20 -25.11 26.59 -8.96
CA ILE A 20 -24.16 26.86 -10.06
C ILE A 20 -22.73 26.98 -9.52
N ILE A 21 -22.55 27.70 -8.41
CA ILE A 21 -21.22 27.84 -7.76
C ILE A 21 -20.73 26.50 -7.24
N THR A 22 -21.61 25.72 -6.61
CA THR A 22 -21.25 24.40 -6.08
C THR A 22 -20.80 23.45 -7.20
N ILE A 23 -21.47 23.46 -8.35
CA ILE A 23 -21.08 22.68 -9.53
C ILE A 23 -19.77 23.20 -10.13
N ALA A 24 -19.59 24.51 -10.23
CA ALA A 24 -18.35 25.09 -10.73
C ALA A 24 -17.15 24.73 -9.84
N LEU A 25 -17.32 24.77 -8.51
CA LEU A 25 -16.30 24.38 -7.55
C LEU A 25 -16.01 22.88 -7.60
N SER A 26 -17.02 22.02 -7.74
CA SER A 26 -16.80 20.57 -7.84
C SER A 26 -16.06 20.19 -9.12
N LEU A 27 -16.35 20.84 -10.25
CA LEU A 27 -15.64 20.64 -11.52
C LEU A 27 -14.16 21.02 -11.46
N VAL A 28 -13.79 22.02 -10.64
CA VAL A 28 -12.39 22.42 -10.45
C VAL A 28 -11.66 21.49 -9.46
N ASN A 29 -12.36 20.99 -8.44
CA ASN A 29 -11.77 20.08 -7.46
C ASN A 29 -11.66 18.63 -7.96
N PHE A 30 -12.45 18.24 -8.96
CA PHE A 30 -12.42 16.91 -9.54
C PHE A 30 -11.06 16.57 -10.21
N PRO A 31 -10.46 17.45 -11.05
CA PRO A 31 -9.10 17.25 -11.55
C PRO A 31 -8.03 17.12 -10.46
N VAL A 32 -8.14 17.92 -9.39
CA VAL A 32 -7.19 17.88 -8.27
C VAL A 32 -7.25 16.53 -7.56
N ALA A 33 -8.46 16.04 -7.27
CA ALA A 33 -8.66 14.72 -6.68
C ALA A 33 -8.22 13.58 -7.61
N TRP A 34 -8.46 13.73 -8.92
CA TRP A 34 -8.03 12.74 -9.92
C TRP A 34 -6.50 12.60 -10.00
N HIS A 35 -5.76 13.71 -9.89
CA HIS A 35 -4.31 13.69 -9.84
C HIS A 35 -3.75 13.05 -8.57
N GLN A 36 -4.44 13.18 -7.44
CA GLN A 36 -4.03 12.50 -6.20
C GLN A 36 -4.33 10.99 -6.23
N LEU A 37 -5.42 10.59 -6.90
CA LEU A 37 -5.77 9.18 -7.08
C LEU A 37 -4.79 8.43 -7.99
N SER A 38 -4.29 9.09 -9.05
CA SER A 38 -3.43 8.42 -10.04
C SER A 38 -2.08 7.96 -9.48
N ILE A 39 -1.54 8.65 -8.47
CA ILE A 39 -0.28 8.28 -7.82
C ILE A 39 -0.37 6.94 -7.07
N VAL A 40 -1.53 6.64 -6.47
CA VAL A 40 -1.72 5.37 -5.73
C VAL A 40 -1.61 4.16 -6.66
N PHE A 41 -2.02 4.32 -7.92
CA PHE A 41 -1.95 3.25 -8.92
C PHE A 41 -0.62 3.18 -9.68
N LEU A 42 0.24 4.19 -9.54
CA LEU A 42 1.57 4.21 -10.15
C LEU A 42 2.68 3.74 -9.18
N ALA A 43 2.32 3.17 -8.03
CA ALA A 43 3.29 2.56 -7.14
C ALA A 43 4.17 1.60 -7.97
N PRO A 44 5.47 1.88 -8.08
CA PRO A 44 6.36 1.09 -8.92
C PRO A 44 6.45 -0.32 -8.35
N PRO A 45 6.45 -1.37 -9.18
CA PRO A 45 6.72 -2.72 -8.71
C PRO A 45 8.13 -2.73 -8.10
N THR A 46 8.21 -2.78 -6.77
CA THR A 46 9.49 -2.87 -6.07
C THR A 46 9.92 -4.33 -6.07
N ASN A 47 11.04 -4.63 -6.72
CA ASN A 47 11.67 -5.93 -6.61
C ASN A 47 12.14 -6.13 -5.17
N PHE A 48 11.79 -7.26 -4.58
CA PHE A 48 12.13 -7.62 -3.22
C PHE A 48 12.82 -8.98 -3.20
N THR A 49 13.86 -9.08 -2.39
CA THR A 49 14.66 -10.29 -2.21
C THR A 49 14.49 -10.78 -0.78
N CYS A 50 14.21 -12.07 -0.61
CA CYS A 50 14.19 -12.69 0.72
C CYS A 50 15.62 -12.86 1.27
N ILE A 51 15.86 -12.40 2.50
CA ILE A 51 17.16 -12.55 3.19
C ILE A 51 17.14 -13.58 4.33
N ASP A 52 15.96 -14.00 4.77
CA ASP A 52 15.78 -14.95 5.88
C ASP A 52 14.46 -15.73 5.68
N PRO A 53 14.46 -17.08 5.59
CA PRO A 53 15.54 -18.04 5.85
C PRO A 53 16.49 -18.33 4.67
N LEU A 54 17.71 -18.80 4.95
CA LEU A 54 18.69 -19.18 3.92
C LEU A 54 18.20 -20.41 3.10
N PRO A 55 18.28 -20.38 1.75
CA PRO A 55 17.89 -21.50 0.92
C PRO A 55 18.90 -22.66 0.97
N ILE A 56 18.41 -23.88 0.70
CA ILE A 56 19.11 -25.17 0.87
C ILE A 56 20.38 -25.26 0.01
N ASN A 57 20.37 -24.65 -1.16
CA ASN A 57 21.53 -24.54 -2.01
C ASN A 57 22.37 -23.36 -1.53
N ASN A 58 23.42 -23.66 -0.77
CA ASN A 58 24.48 -22.78 -0.25
C ASN A 58 25.09 -21.89 -1.37
N ALA A 59 24.32 -20.92 -1.81
CA ALA A 59 24.51 -20.04 -2.93
C ALA A 59 23.50 -18.92 -2.76
N THR A 60 23.96 -17.72 -3.05
CA THR A 60 23.25 -16.45 -3.18
C THR A 60 22.10 -16.50 -4.23
N MET A 61 21.19 -17.47 -4.16
CA MET A 61 19.96 -17.47 -4.94
C MET A 61 19.02 -16.47 -4.31
N ARG A 62 19.13 -15.23 -4.79
CA ARG A 62 18.14 -14.19 -4.55
C ARG A 62 16.86 -14.60 -5.27
N TYR A 63 15.86 -15.05 -4.51
CA TYR A 63 14.51 -15.20 -5.03
C TYR A 63 13.90 -13.82 -5.14
N ASP A 64 13.93 -13.26 -6.35
CA ASP A 64 13.28 -12.01 -6.64
C ASP A 64 11.76 -12.22 -6.68
N SER A 65 11.02 -11.41 -5.94
CA SER A 65 9.56 -11.36 -5.93
C SER A 65 8.85 -12.65 -5.47
N GLN A 66 9.44 -13.41 -4.54
CA GLN A 66 8.83 -14.61 -3.93
C GLN A 66 8.64 -14.44 -2.42
N CYS A 67 7.44 -14.74 -1.92
CA CYS A 67 7.11 -14.70 -0.48
C CYS A 67 7.45 -16.02 0.25
N TYR A 68 7.69 -17.09 -0.52
CA TYR A 68 7.99 -18.42 -0.02
C TYR A 68 9.30 -18.90 -0.62
N VAL A 69 10.19 -19.40 0.23
CA VAL A 69 11.44 -20.01 -0.19
C VAL A 69 11.50 -21.44 0.28
N ASN A 70 12.11 -22.28 -0.54
CA ASN A 70 12.34 -23.66 -0.16
C ASN A 70 13.57 -23.72 0.75
N SER A 71 13.35 -24.02 2.03
CA SER A 71 14.41 -24.06 3.06
C SER A 71 14.24 -25.30 3.95
N THR A 72 15.36 -25.78 4.50
CA THR A 72 15.36 -26.85 5.50
C THR A 72 14.96 -26.24 6.85
N LEU A 73 13.72 -26.49 7.29
CA LEU A 73 13.26 -26.04 8.60
C LEU A 73 13.84 -26.95 9.68
N LYS A 74 14.66 -26.40 10.58
CA LYS A 74 15.13 -27.13 11.78
C LYS A 74 14.00 -27.23 12.80
N ILE A 75 13.18 -28.28 12.71
CA ILE A 75 12.23 -28.63 13.77
C ILE A 75 12.95 -29.51 14.79
N GLY A 76 13.40 -28.92 15.90
CA GLY A 76 13.92 -29.67 17.03
C GLY A 76 15.41 -30.03 16.96
N ASN A 77 15.87 -30.62 18.05
CA ASN A 77 17.26 -30.98 18.37
C ASN A 77 17.71 -32.33 17.76
N ASN A 78 16.93 -32.90 16.84
CA ASN A 78 17.28 -34.06 16.04
C ASN A 78 17.14 -33.68 14.56
N GLU A 79 18.26 -33.69 13.85
CA GLU A 79 18.42 -33.29 12.44
C GLU A 79 17.57 -34.12 11.48
N THR A 80 16.27 -33.84 11.43
CA THR A 80 15.44 -34.22 10.28
C THR A 80 15.15 -32.95 9.52
N ASP A 81 15.90 -32.75 8.43
CA ASP A 81 15.70 -31.67 7.48
C ASP A 81 14.33 -31.87 6.79
N THR A 82 13.27 -31.33 7.38
CA THR A 82 11.97 -31.32 6.71
C THR A 82 12.01 -30.25 5.61
N PHE A 83 12.06 -30.73 4.38
CA PHE A 83 11.97 -29.94 3.15
C PHE A 83 10.55 -29.36 3.02
N GLY A 84 10.43 -28.04 3.01
CA GLY A 84 9.13 -27.37 2.88
C GLY A 84 9.27 -25.92 2.44
N ASP A 85 8.17 -25.35 1.98
CA ASP A 85 8.08 -23.94 1.63
C ASP A 85 7.89 -23.14 2.92
N VAL A 86 8.87 -22.30 3.24
CA VAL A 86 8.86 -21.46 4.45
C VAL A 86 8.57 -20.01 4.04
N GLU A 87 7.71 -19.36 4.81
CA GLU A 87 7.43 -17.92 4.66
C GLU A 87 8.67 -17.09 5.01
N CYS A 88 8.99 -16.13 4.16
CA CYS A 88 10.12 -15.22 4.39
C CYS A 88 9.82 -14.25 5.53
N SER A 89 10.72 -14.22 6.52
CA SER A 89 10.57 -13.32 7.68
C SER A 89 11.19 -11.94 7.45
N LYS A 90 12.14 -11.83 6.51
CA LYS A 90 12.85 -10.58 6.22
C LYS A 90 13.09 -10.42 4.73
N PHE A 91 12.86 -9.20 4.24
CA PHE A 91 13.00 -8.82 2.84
C PHE A 91 13.98 -7.64 2.69
N GLU A 92 14.76 -7.67 1.62
CA GLU A 92 15.63 -6.58 1.18
C GLU A 92 15.09 -6.06 -0.16
N TYR A 93 14.90 -4.75 -0.27
CA TYR A 93 14.32 -4.10 -1.45
C TYR A 93 15.39 -3.35 -2.23
N ASP A 94 15.29 -3.35 -3.57
CA ASP A 94 16.17 -2.52 -4.40
C ASP A 94 15.81 -1.03 -4.24
N THR A 95 16.74 -0.27 -3.66
CA THR A 95 16.59 1.17 -3.37
C THR A 95 17.18 2.07 -4.45
N SER A 96 17.57 1.52 -5.61
CA SER A 96 18.20 2.27 -6.71
C SER A 96 17.34 3.41 -7.24
N VAL A 97 16.01 3.26 -7.25
CA VAL A 97 15.06 4.28 -7.73
C VAL A 97 14.48 5.10 -6.58
N PHE A 98 14.18 4.46 -5.44
CA PHE A 98 13.62 5.13 -4.26
C PHE A 98 14.39 4.72 -3.01
N LYS A 99 14.95 5.72 -2.32
CA LYS A 99 15.76 5.50 -1.12
C LYS A 99 14.95 4.90 0.04
N SER A 100 13.65 5.21 0.10
CA SER A 100 12.69 4.66 1.06
C SER A 100 11.26 4.80 0.51
N SER A 101 10.40 3.84 0.82
CA SER A 101 8.96 3.88 0.57
C SER A 101 8.19 3.38 1.80
N ILE A 102 6.87 3.58 1.82
CA ILE A 102 5.98 3.08 2.89
C ILE A 102 6.12 1.55 3.08
N ILE A 103 6.59 0.84 2.06
CA ILE A 103 6.73 -0.62 2.04
C ILE A 103 8.10 -1.07 2.60
N THR A 104 9.08 -0.17 2.69
CA THR A 104 10.45 -0.47 3.15
C THR A 104 10.74 0.01 4.57
N GLU A 105 9.80 0.74 5.20
CA GLU A 105 9.91 1.24 6.58
C GLU A 105 9.50 0.20 7.63
#